data_AF-A0A090IVP6-F1
#
_entry.id   AF-A0A090IVP6-F1
#
_cell.length_a   1.000
_cell.length_b   1.000
_cell.length_c   1.000
_cell.angle_alpha   90.00
_cell.angle_beta   90.00
_cell.angle_gamma   90.00
#
_symmetry.space_group_name_H-M   'P 1'
#
loop_
_entity.id
_entity.type
_entity.pdbx_description
1 polymer ?
#
loop_
_entity_poly.entity_id
_entity_poly.type
_entity_poly.pdbx_seq_one_letter_code
_entity_poly.pdbx_strand_id
1 'polypeptide(L)'
;MSFTFLFILGFIGILLVQFLKRPILAMVNDKNKIIRTLSHWAWYQNPWLAGLFIFAVNAVFFSITVFILFLLMYFLIPYLHFFVMVSAVLISLYAWILFNKAWSGTKRDQLIMGAVGSSFYILLTIVFVYWFITLKPDYPGQDLFMAALGLMMAILVTTVAAITCFLFTGFSSKAK
;
A
#
# COMPACT_ATOMS: atom_id res chain seq x y z
N MET A 1 13.03 -15.09 -17.43
CA MET A 1 12.70 -13.65 -17.44
C MET A 1 13.69 -12.93 -16.54
N SER A 2 14.38 -11.89 -17.02
CA SER A 2 15.32 -11.15 -16.17
C SER A 2 14.55 -10.37 -15.09
N PHE A 3 15.00 -10.42 -13.85
CA PHE A 3 14.49 -9.65 -12.71
C PHE A 3 14.26 -8.17 -13.04
N THR A 4 15.12 -7.61 -13.88
CA THR A 4 15.04 -6.24 -14.38
C THR A 4 13.66 -5.93 -14.98
N PHE A 5 13.05 -6.90 -15.66
CA PHE A 5 11.74 -6.73 -16.28
C PHE A 5 10.62 -6.55 -15.25
N LEU A 6 10.64 -7.30 -14.14
CA LEU A 6 9.65 -7.18 -13.06
C LEU A 6 9.76 -5.83 -12.35
N PHE A 7 10.99 -5.35 -12.09
CA PHE A 7 11.22 -4.01 -11.53
C PHE A 7 10.71 -2.90 -12.46
N ILE A 8 10.98 -3.01 -13.76
CA ILE A 8 10.48 -2.06 -14.76
C ILE A 8 8.95 -2.05 -14.77
N LEU A 9 8.31 -3.23 -14.72
CA LEU A 9 6.85 -3.35 -14.70
C LEU A 9 6.23 -2.71 -13.45
N GLY A 10 6.83 -2.91 -12.28
CA GLY A 10 6.43 -2.22 -11.04
C GLY A 10 6.57 -0.70 -11.15
N PHE A 11 7.66 -0.22 -11.73
CA PHE A 11 7.90 1.22 -11.93
C PHE A 11 6.91 1.84 -12.92
N ILE A 12 6.63 1.16 -14.04
CA ILE A 12 5.59 1.55 -15.00
C ILE A 12 4.22 1.62 -14.30
N GLY A 13 3.92 0.64 -13.44
CA GLY A 13 2.70 0.65 -12.63
C GLY A 13 2.56 1.89 -11.75
N ILE A 14 3.63 2.28 -11.03
CA ILE A 14 3.65 3.51 -10.23
C ILE A 14 3.40 4.74 -11.11
N LEU A 15 4.12 4.86 -12.23
CA LEU A 15 3.99 5.99 -13.15
C LEU A 15 2.58 6.10 -13.74
N LEU A 16 1.98 4.97 -14.10
CA LEU A 16 0.62 4.91 -14.62
C LEU A 16 -0.42 5.31 -13.57
N VAL A 17 -0.29 4.82 -12.33
CA VAL A 17 -1.15 5.20 -11.20
C VAL A 17 -1.00 6.69 -10.86
N GLN A 18 0.21 7.24 -10.96
CA GLN A 18 0.47 8.68 -10.80
C GLN A 18 -0.18 9.50 -11.90
N PHE A 19 -0.01 9.09 -13.16
CA PHE A 19 -0.61 9.76 -14.32
C PHE A 19 -2.15 9.76 -14.23
N LEU A 20 -2.73 8.64 -13.78
CA LEU A 20 -4.17 8.48 -13.58
C LEU A 20 -4.67 9.00 -12.23
N LYS A 21 -3.81 9.56 -11.36
CA LYS A 21 -4.20 10.00 -10.01
C LYS A 21 -5.37 10.99 -10.05
N ARG A 22 -5.33 11.98 -10.95
CA ARG A 22 -6.40 12.99 -11.09
C ARG A 22 -7.76 12.37 -11.47
N PRO A 23 -7.88 11.60 -12.57
CA PRO A 23 -9.15 10.96 -12.90
C PRO A 23 -9.61 9.97 -11.82
N ILE A 24 -8.69 9.23 -11.19
CA ILE A 24 -9.00 8.30 -10.09
C ILE A 24 -9.58 9.05 -8.88
N LEU A 25 -9.00 10.18 -8.51
CA LEU A 25 -9.54 11.03 -7.42
C LEU A 25 -10.92 11.60 -7.75
N ALA A 26 -11.18 11.91 -9.02
CA ALA A 26 -12.46 12.46 -9.48
C ALA A 26 -13.60 11.42 -9.46
N MET A 27 -13.30 10.13 -9.52
CA MET A 27 -14.32 9.05 -9.47
C MET A 27 -15.02 8.97 -8.10
N VAL A 28 -14.39 9.44 -7.03
CA VAL A 28 -14.97 9.37 -5.67
C VAL A 28 -15.75 10.64 -5.38
N ASN A 29 -17.06 10.54 -5.16
CA ASN A 29 -17.91 11.69 -4.84
C ASN A 29 -17.52 12.31 -3.47
N ASP A 30 -17.34 13.63 -3.43
CA ASP A 30 -17.03 14.38 -2.19
C ASP A 30 -18.16 14.28 -1.14
N LYS A 31 -19.39 13.97 -1.57
CA LYS A 31 -20.54 13.72 -0.67
C LYS A 31 -20.52 12.35 0.01
N ASN A 32 -19.45 11.58 -0.13
CA ASN A 32 -19.34 10.26 0.51
C ASN A 32 -19.47 10.38 2.04
N LYS A 33 -20.28 9.50 2.64
CA LYS A 33 -20.55 9.50 4.10
C LYS A 33 -19.25 9.35 4.92
N ILE A 34 -18.31 8.53 4.47
CA ILE A 34 -17.02 8.30 5.16
C ILE A 34 -16.19 9.58 5.17
N ILE A 35 -16.11 10.27 4.02
CA ILE A 35 -15.39 11.55 3.91
C ILE A 35 -15.97 12.56 4.89
N ARG A 36 -17.29 12.74 4.89
CA ARG A 36 -17.97 13.68 5.78
C ARG A 36 -17.74 13.33 7.24
N THR A 37 -17.93 12.07 7.63
CA THR A 37 -17.74 11.64 9.02
C THR A 37 -16.30 11.89 9.50
N LEU A 38 -15.29 11.45 8.74
CA LEU A 38 -13.89 11.66 9.10
C LEU A 38 -13.51 13.16 9.13
N SER A 39 -14.05 13.96 8.21
CA SER A 39 -13.77 15.40 8.18
C SER A 39 -14.25 16.15 9.43
N HIS A 40 -15.30 15.66 10.10
CA HIS A 40 -15.84 16.28 11.31
C HIS A 40 -15.16 15.81 12.61
N TRP A 41 -14.35 14.76 12.55
CA TRP A 41 -13.68 14.23 13.74
C TRP A 41 -12.40 15.01 14.03
N ALA A 42 -12.37 15.69 15.18
CA ALA A 42 -11.23 16.51 15.60
C ALA A 42 -9.92 15.72 15.65
N TRP A 43 -9.97 14.45 16.08
CA TRP A 43 -8.80 13.59 16.12
C TRP A 43 -8.24 13.29 14.73
N TYR A 44 -9.09 13.20 13.70
CA TYR A 44 -8.66 12.94 12.32
C TYR A 44 -8.08 14.19 11.65
N GLN A 45 -8.32 15.38 12.20
CA GLN A 45 -7.66 16.60 11.74
C GLN A 45 -6.30 16.83 12.42
N ASN A 46 -5.90 15.98 13.37
CA ASN A 46 -4.53 15.93 13.87
C ASN A 46 -3.67 15.06 12.93
N PRO A 47 -2.57 15.57 12.36
CA PRO A 47 -1.82 14.87 11.32
C PRO A 47 -1.19 13.56 11.81
N TRP A 48 -0.78 13.50 13.08
CA TRP A 48 -0.17 12.31 13.67
C TRP A 48 -1.20 11.22 13.90
N LEU A 49 -2.36 11.56 14.46
CA LEU A 49 -3.44 10.60 14.70
C LEU A 49 -4.07 10.11 13.39
N ALA A 50 -4.26 11.00 12.42
CA ALA A 50 -4.72 10.63 11.09
C ALA A 50 -3.72 9.71 10.38
N GLY A 51 -2.42 10.02 10.47
CA GLY A 51 -1.36 9.18 9.92
C GLY A 51 -1.32 7.81 10.60
N LEU A 52 -1.43 7.75 11.92
CA LEU A 52 -1.49 6.51 12.68
C LEU A 52 -2.73 5.68 12.33
N PHE A 53 -3.86 6.33 12.06
CA PHE A 53 -5.06 5.66 11.58
C PHE A 53 -4.84 5.04 10.18
N ILE A 54 -4.23 5.78 9.25
CA ILE A 54 -3.87 5.25 7.93
C ILE A 54 -2.89 4.07 8.06
N PHE A 55 -1.91 4.17 8.96
CA PHE A 55 -1.00 3.09 9.29
C PHE A 55 -1.75 1.83 9.74
N ALA A 56 -2.68 1.98 10.69
CA ALA A 56 -3.48 0.86 11.21
C ALA A 56 -4.38 0.24 10.13
N VAL A 57 -5.02 1.05 9.28
CA VAL A 57 -5.82 0.54 8.16
C VAL A 57 -4.96 -0.22 7.15
N ASN A 58 -3.78 0.31 6.81
CA ASN A 58 -2.83 -0.38 5.93
C ASN A 58 -2.38 -1.72 6.51
N ALA A 59 -2.13 -1.78 7.82
CA ALA A 59 -1.81 -3.02 8.53
C ALA A 59 -2.94 -4.02 8.43
N VAL A 60 -4.18 -3.60 8.70
CA VAL A 60 -5.37 -4.45 8.58
C VAL A 60 -5.54 -4.97 7.16
N PHE A 61 -5.46 -4.11 6.14
CA PHE A 61 -5.60 -4.53 4.74
C PHE A 61 -4.52 -5.53 4.32
N PHE A 62 -3.27 -5.28 4.70
CA PHE A 62 -2.17 -6.18 4.41
C PHE A 62 -2.35 -7.53 5.13
N SER A 63 -2.65 -7.51 6.43
CA SER A 63 -2.88 -8.73 7.22
C SER A 63 -4.05 -9.56 6.68
N ILE A 64 -5.17 -8.93 6.33
CA ILE A 64 -6.31 -9.62 5.70
C ILE A 64 -5.89 -10.23 4.37
N THR A 65 -5.15 -9.50 3.54
CA THR A 65 -4.70 -10.00 2.23
C THR A 65 -3.77 -11.21 2.40
N VAL A 66 -2.77 -11.12 3.28
CA VAL A 66 -1.86 -12.23 3.59
C VAL A 66 -2.62 -13.42 4.15
N PHE A 67 -3.59 -13.19 5.05
CA PHE A 67 -4.42 -14.26 5.60
C PHE A 67 -5.27 -14.95 4.52
N ILE A 68 -5.89 -14.21 3.61
CA ILE A 68 -6.65 -14.78 2.48
C ILE A 68 -5.72 -15.57 1.55
N LEU A 69 -4.55 -15.03 1.21
CA LEU A 69 -3.57 -15.73 0.37
C LEU A 69 -3.07 -17.01 1.05
N PHE A 70 -2.87 -16.97 2.37
CA PHE A 70 -2.52 -18.14 3.16
C PHE A 70 -3.62 -19.21 3.12
N LEU A 71 -4.88 -18.81 3.31
CA LEU A 71 -6.03 -19.72 3.18
C LEU A 71 -6.13 -20.30 1.77
N LEU A 72 -5.88 -19.51 0.73
CA LEU A 72 -5.89 -19.97 -0.65
C LEU A 72 -4.85 -21.05 -0.96
N MET A 73 -3.76 -21.15 -0.19
CA MET A 73 -2.81 -22.26 -0.34
C MET A 73 -3.45 -23.63 -0.07
N TYR A 74 -4.52 -23.68 0.73
CA TYR A 74 -5.27 -24.91 1.01
C TYR A 74 -6.33 -25.22 -0.07
N PHE A 75 -6.64 -24.28 -0.95
CA PHE A 75 -7.60 -24.45 -2.03
C PHE A 75 -6.87 -24.58 -3.37
N LEU A 76 -7.03 -25.71 -4.07
CA LEU A 76 -6.43 -25.97 -5.39
C LEU A 76 -7.16 -25.22 -6.52
N ILE A 77 -7.48 -23.94 -6.35
CA ILE A 77 -8.12 -23.11 -7.37
C ILE A 77 -7.03 -22.28 -8.08
N PRO A 78 -6.64 -22.64 -9.32
CA PRO A 78 -5.61 -21.91 -10.04
C PRO A 78 -5.99 -20.45 -10.25
N TYR A 79 -4.99 -19.56 -10.20
CA TYR A 79 -5.10 -18.12 -10.52
C TYR A 79 -5.99 -17.26 -9.60
N LEU A 80 -6.74 -17.83 -8.65
CA LEU A 80 -7.63 -17.06 -7.75
C LEU A 80 -6.89 -16.00 -6.92
N HIS A 81 -5.63 -16.27 -6.56
CA HIS A 81 -4.77 -15.33 -5.84
C HIS A 81 -4.56 -14.00 -6.59
N PHE A 82 -4.58 -14.00 -7.93
CA PHE A 82 -4.47 -12.77 -8.71
C PHE A 82 -5.66 -11.84 -8.49
N PHE A 83 -6.88 -12.39 -8.43
CA PHE A 83 -8.08 -11.60 -8.15
C PHE A 83 -8.02 -10.98 -6.75
N VAL A 84 -7.51 -11.72 -5.76
CA VAL A 84 -7.33 -11.21 -4.39
C VAL A 84 -6.34 -10.05 -4.38
N MET A 85 -5.17 -10.20 -5.04
CA MET A 85 -4.15 -9.15 -5.08
C MET A 85 -4.63 -7.88 -5.79
N VAL A 86 -5.30 -8.01 -6.94
CA VAL A 86 -5.88 -6.85 -7.65
C VAL A 86 -6.94 -6.16 -6.78
N SER A 87 -7.83 -6.93 -6.17
CA SER A 87 -8.86 -6.38 -5.28
C SER A 87 -8.25 -5.64 -4.10
N ALA A 88 -7.21 -6.19 -3.47
CA ALA A 88 -6.50 -5.55 -2.36
C ALA A 88 -5.91 -4.19 -2.76
N VAL A 89 -5.33 -4.09 -3.96
CA VAL A 89 -4.81 -2.83 -4.49
C VAL A 89 -5.93 -1.81 -4.71
N LEU A 90 -7.03 -2.21 -5.36
CA LEU A 90 -8.15 -1.31 -5.64
C LEU A 90 -8.82 -0.78 -4.36
N ILE A 91 -9.02 -1.65 -3.36
CA ILE A 91 -9.59 -1.28 -2.06
C ILE A 91 -8.66 -0.30 -1.32
N SER A 92 -7.35 -0.56 -1.35
CA SER A 92 -6.35 0.31 -0.72
C SER A 92 -6.33 1.69 -1.36
N LEU A 93 -6.30 1.75 -2.70
CA LEU A 93 -6.38 3.02 -3.45
C LEU A 93 -7.66 3.79 -3.10
N TYR A 94 -8.81 3.12 -3.09
CA TYR A 94 -10.08 3.76 -2.73
C TYR A 94 -10.05 4.33 -1.32
N ALA A 95 -9.54 3.58 -0.34
CA ALA A 95 -9.40 4.05 1.04
C ALA A 95 -8.47 5.28 1.13
N TRP A 96 -7.31 5.26 0.47
CA TRP A 96 -6.38 6.39 0.48
C TRP A 96 -6.99 7.66 -0.14
N ILE A 97 -7.83 7.53 -1.18
CA ILE A 97 -8.59 8.65 -1.76
C ILE A 97 -9.57 9.22 -0.73
N LEU A 98 -10.34 8.36 -0.04
CA LEU A 98 -11.27 8.81 1.01
C LEU A 98 -10.53 9.56 2.12
N PHE A 99 -9.39 9.04 2.56
CA PHE A 99 -8.57 9.64 3.61
C PHE A 99 -8.00 10.99 3.18
N ASN A 100 -7.53 11.08 1.94
CA ASN A 100 -7.06 12.35 1.36
C ASN A 100 -8.16 13.40 1.31
N LYS A 101 -9.35 13.02 0.83
CA LYS A 101 -10.48 13.95 0.69
C LYS A 101 -11.07 14.38 2.03
N ALA A 102 -11.01 13.52 3.04
CA ALA A 102 -11.44 13.80 4.41
C ALA A 102 -10.52 14.80 5.14
N TRP A 103 -9.27 14.96 4.68
CA TRP A 103 -8.33 15.91 5.26
C TRP A 103 -8.72 17.36 4.93
N SER A 104 -8.78 18.21 5.95
CA SER A 104 -9.09 19.65 5.83
C SER A 104 -8.01 20.58 6.37
N GLY A 105 -6.93 20.03 6.94
CA GLY A 105 -5.80 20.79 7.48
C GLY A 105 -4.83 21.33 6.42
N THR A 106 -3.64 21.76 6.87
CA THR A 106 -2.64 22.35 5.98
C THR A 106 -1.97 21.31 5.08
N LYS A 107 -1.36 21.78 3.97
CA LYS A 107 -0.57 20.91 3.06
C LYS A 107 0.64 20.29 3.74
N ARG A 108 1.27 21.00 4.69
CA ARG A 108 2.42 20.51 5.44
C ARG A 108 2.00 19.37 6.37
N ASP A 109 0.91 19.56 7.09
CA ASP A 109 0.37 18.55 7.99
C ASP A 109 -0.13 17.32 7.22
N GLN A 110 -0.66 17.54 6.02
CA GLN A 110 -1.02 16.45 5.12
C GLN A 110 0.19 15.58 4.73
N LEU A 111 1.35 16.19 4.47
CA LEU A 111 2.58 15.43 4.20
C LEU A 111 3.02 14.59 5.40
N ILE A 112 2.86 15.12 6.62
CA ILE A 112 3.15 14.37 7.86
C ILE A 112 2.20 13.19 7.99
N MET A 113 0.89 13.42 7.84
CA MET A 113 -0.13 12.38 7.83
C MET A 113 0.20 11.28 6.80
N GLY A 114 0.56 11.68 5.58
CA GLY A 114 0.93 10.76 4.53
C GLY A 114 2.18 9.95 4.85
N ALA A 115 3.23 10.60 5.37
CA ALA A 115 4.48 9.95 5.75
C ALA A 115 4.28 8.92 6.86
N VAL A 116 3.55 9.29 7.92
CA VAL A 116 3.21 8.40 9.03
C VAL A 116 2.36 7.24 8.54
N GLY A 117 1.35 7.50 7.69
CA GLY A 117 0.51 6.44 7.13
C GLY A 117 1.27 5.46 6.21
N SER A 118 2.17 5.96 5.36
CA SER A 118 3.00 5.13 4.48
C SER A 118 4.10 4.37 5.23
N SER A 119 4.45 4.78 6.45
CA SER A 119 5.53 4.18 7.21
C SER A 119 5.32 2.69 7.49
N PHE A 120 4.07 2.20 7.53
CA PHE A 120 3.77 0.77 7.62
C PHE A 120 4.50 -0.04 6.54
N TYR A 121 4.35 0.37 5.28
CA TYR A 121 4.97 -0.32 4.15
C TYR A 121 6.49 -0.09 4.11
N ILE A 122 6.98 1.06 4.59
CA ILE A 122 8.41 1.33 4.72
C ILE A 122 9.03 0.36 5.73
N LEU A 123 8.43 0.20 6.91
CA LEU A 123 8.88 -0.74 7.93
C LEU A 123 8.87 -2.18 7.41
N LEU A 124 7.80 -2.61 6.72
CA LEU A 124 7.76 -3.93 6.08
C LEU A 124 8.86 -4.10 5.03
N THR A 125 9.11 -3.09 4.22
CA THR A 125 10.20 -3.12 3.23
C THR A 125 11.55 -3.33 3.92
N ILE A 126 11.81 -2.61 5.02
CA ILE A 126 13.04 -2.76 5.81
C ILE A 126 13.15 -4.19 6.36
N VAL A 127 12.06 -4.75 6.90
CA VAL A 127 12.02 -6.13 7.40
C VAL A 127 12.33 -7.14 6.29
N PHE A 128 11.73 -7.00 5.10
CA PHE A 128 11.99 -7.91 3.99
C PHE A 128 13.39 -7.76 3.41
N VAL A 129 13.94 -6.55 3.36
CA VAL A 129 15.35 -6.32 3.01
C VAL A 129 16.26 -7.01 4.03
N TYR A 130 15.97 -6.86 5.33
CA TYR A 130 16.72 -7.54 6.38
C TYR A 130 16.69 -9.06 6.20
N TRP A 131 15.52 -9.65 5.98
CA TRP A 131 15.40 -11.10 5.72
C TRP A 131 16.12 -11.54 4.45
N PHE A 132 16.14 -10.70 3.42
CA PHE A 132 16.84 -10.98 2.17
C PHE A 132 18.36 -11.02 2.37
N ILE A 133 18.94 -10.05 3.08
CA ILE A 133 20.39 -10.00 3.33
C ILE A 133 20.85 -11.08 4.33
N THR A 134 19.97 -11.54 5.21
CA THR A 134 20.27 -12.63 6.17
C THR A 134 19.82 -14.01 5.69
N LEU A 135 19.39 -14.14 4.44
CA LEU A 135 18.84 -15.39 3.91
C LEU A 135 19.90 -16.51 3.93
N LYS A 136 19.58 -17.60 4.62
CA LYS A 136 20.42 -18.79 4.78
C LYS A 136 19.57 -20.04 4.61
N PRO A 137 20.15 -21.18 4.20
CA PRO A 137 19.41 -22.43 4.09
C PRO A 137 19.07 -22.95 5.49
N ASP A 138 17.80 -23.28 5.70
CA ASP A 138 17.27 -23.93 6.88
C ASP A 138 17.68 -25.41 6.94
N TYR A 139 17.96 -26.04 5.79
CA TYR A 139 18.46 -27.41 5.70
C TYR A 139 19.40 -27.63 4.50
N PRO A 140 20.29 -28.65 4.55
CA PRO A 140 21.17 -28.99 3.45
C PRO A 140 20.38 -29.31 2.17
N GLY A 141 20.70 -28.62 1.07
CA GLY A 141 20.04 -28.83 -0.23
C GLY A 141 18.78 -28.00 -0.47
N GLN A 142 18.39 -27.12 0.46
CA GLN A 142 17.30 -26.16 0.21
C GLN A 142 17.65 -25.21 -0.93
N ASP A 143 16.71 -25.05 -1.87
CA ASP A 143 16.81 -24.05 -2.91
C ASP A 143 16.54 -22.65 -2.35
N LEU A 144 17.61 -21.88 -2.13
CA LEU A 144 17.54 -20.49 -1.69
C LEU A 144 17.04 -19.55 -2.77
N PHE A 145 17.08 -19.95 -4.04
CA PHE A 145 16.68 -19.09 -5.14
C PHE A 145 15.20 -18.73 -5.02
N MET A 146 14.33 -19.71 -4.78
CA MET A 146 12.88 -19.46 -4.64
C MET A 146 12.55 -18.59 -3.42
N ALA A 147 13.27 -18.76 -2.31
CA ALA A 147 13.09 -17.91 -1.13
C ALA A 147 13.55 -16.46 -1.40
N ALA A 148 14.70 -16.30 -2.06
CA ALA A 148 15.22 -15.00 -2.50
C ALA A 148 14.24 -14.32 -3.47
N LEU A 149 13.67 -15.06 -4.43
CA LEU A 149 12.64 -14.59 -5.35
C LEU A 149 11.43 -14.03 -4.60
N GLY A 150 10.90 -14.79 -3.64
CA GLY A 150 9.76 -14.36 -2.82
C GLY A 150 10.03 -13.06 -2.08
N LEU A 151 11.20 -12.95 -1.44
CA LEU A 151 11.60 -11.75 -0.71
C LEU A 151 11.81 -10.54 -1.64
N MET A 152 12.41 -10.72 -2.82
CA MET A 152 12.55 -9.65 -3.81
C MET A 152 11.19 -9.10 -4.26
N MET A 153 10.22 -10.00 -4.51
CA MET A 153 8.86 -9.58 -4.88
C MET A 153 8.15 -8.88 -3.72
N ALA A 154 8.34 -9.34 -2.49
CA ALA A 154 7.79 -8.69 -1.30
C ALA A 154 8.34 -7.26 -1.13
N ILE A 155 9.66 -7.08 -1.26
CA ILE A 155 10.34 -5.76 -1.22
C ILE A 155 9.77 -4.84 -2.30
N LEU A 156 9.62 -5.33 -3.53
CA LEU A 156 9.06 -4.54 -4.64
C LEU A 156 7.63 -4.08 -4.32
N VAL A 157 6.77 -5.01 -3.91
CA VAL A 157 5.36 -4.71 -3.62
C VAL A 157 5.21 -3.72 -2.47
N THR A 158 5.97 -3.90 -1.36
CA THR A 158 5.89 -2.97 -0.22
C THR A 158 6.47 -1.61 -0.56
N THR A 159 7.54 -1.54 -1.36
CA THR A 159 8.11 -0.25 -1.81
C THR A 159 7.12 0.51 -2.68
N VAL A 160 6.50 -0.17 -3.66
CA VAL A 160 5.46 0.40 -4.51
C VAL A 160 4.29 0.89 -3.66
N ALA A 161 3.80 0.08 -2.74
CA ALA A 161 2.70 0.44 -1.85
C ALA A 161 3.05 1.63 -0.94
N ALA A 162 4.27 1.72 -0.41
CA ALA A 162 4.74 2.86 0.38
C ALA A 162 4.67 4.16 -0.42
N ILE A 163 5.24 4.14 -1.63
CA ILE A 163 5.27 5.29 -2.53
C ILE A 163 3.84 5.69 -2.91
N THR A 164 3.01 4.75 -3.38
CA THR A 164 1.64 5.04 -3.79
C THR A 164 0.78 5.55 -2.63
N CYS A 165 0.87 4.93 -1.44
CA CYS A 165 0.18 5.40 -0.24
C CYS A 165 0.57 6.84 0.07
N PHE A 166 1.87 7.15 0.15
CA PHE A 166 2.36 8.49 0.41
C PHE A 166 1.86 9.51 -0.62
N LEU A 167 1.88 9.14 -1.90
CA LEU A 167 1.42 10.03 -2.97
C LEU A 167 -0.07 10.31 -2.89
N PHE A 168 -0.88 9.31 -2.55
CA PHE A 168 -2.33 9.45 -2.46
C PHE A 168 -2.77 10.16 -1.19
N THR A 169 -2.11 9.96 -0.05
CA THR A 169 -2.53 10.55 1.23
C THR A 169 -1.80 11.85 1.55
N GLY A 170 -0.52 11.97 1.20
CA GLY A 170 0.36 13.08 1.54
C GLY A 170 0.20 14.33 0.68
N PHE A 171 -0.29 14.20 -0.56
CA PHE A 171 -0.49 15.33 -1.47
C PHE A 171 -1.97 15.62 -1.70
N SER A 172 -2.37 16.86 -1.43
CA SER A 172 -3.75 17.33 -1.56
C SER A 172 -4.35 17.04 -2.94
N SER A 173 -5.57 16.50 -2.94
CA SER A 173 -6.42 16.40 -4.13
C SER A 173 -7.09 17.72 -4.52
N LYS A 174 -7.13 18.69 -3.59
CA LYS A 174 -7.72 20.01 -3.83
C LYS A 174 -6.68 20.86 -4.57
N ALA A 175 -6.89 21.04 -5.87
CA ALA A 175 -6.22 22.11 -6.59
C ALA A 175 -6.55 23.43 -5.89
N LYS A 176 -5.53 24.22 -5.55
CA LYS A 176 -5.73 25.65 -5.40
C LYS A 176 -5.83 26.23 -6.81
#